data_AF-A0A4Q2XXC3-F1
#
_entry.id   AF-A0A4Q2XXC3-F1
#
_cell.length_a   1.000
_cell.length_b   1.000
_cell.length_c   1.000
_cell.angle_alpha   90.00
_cell.angle_beta   90.00
_cell.angle_gamma   90.00
#
_symmetry.space_group_name_H-M   'P 1'
#
loop_
_entity.id
_entity.type
_entity.pdbx_description
1 polymer ?
#
loop_
_entity_poly.entity_id
_entity_poly.type
_entity_poly.pdbx_seq_one_letter_code
_entity_poly.pdbx_strand_id
1 'polypeptide(L)'
;MSKVSGGDSKNTLYCSFCGKSQHEVRKLIAGPTVFICDECVELCMDIIREENKSSMVKSREGVPTPQEIIAVLDDYVIGQSFAKKVLSVAVHNHYKRLAHASKNNDVELAKSNILLMGPTGCGKTLLAQTLA
;
A
#
# COMPACT_ATOMS: atom_id res chain seq x y z
N MET A 1 -43.64 -42.10 26.62
CA MET A 1 -42.44 -42.74 26.03
C MET A 1 -42.00 -41.84 24.88
N SER A 2 -40.79 -41.29 24.78
CA SER A 2 -39.51 -41.71 25.35
C SER A 2 -38.63 -40.49 25.62
N LYS A 3 -37.93 -40.51 26.76
CA LYS A 3 -36.81 -39.63 27.11
C LYS A 3 -35.57 -39.98 26.27
N VAL A 4 -34.79 -38.97 25.91
CA VAL A 4 -33.32 -39.01 25.80
C VAL A 4 -32.84 -37.63 26.31
N SER A 5 -32.45 -37.48 27.58
CA SER A 5 -31.06 -37.55 28.09
C SER A 5 -30.20 -36.41 27.53
N GLY A 6 -29.98 -35.30 28.25
CA GLY A 6 -28.93 -35.11 29.27
C GLY A 6 -27.93 -34.08 28.70
N GLY A 7 -27.88 -32.83 29.18
CA GLY A 7 -27.01 -32.43 30.29
C GLY A 7 -25.79 -31.67 29.76
N ASP A 8 -25.91 -30.35 29.59
CA ASP A 8 -24.87 -29.30 29.79
C ASP A 8 -25.33 -27.96 29.18
N SER A 9 -26.33 -27.32 29.79
CA SER A 9 -26.68 -25.91 29.49
C SER A 9 -25.74 -24.94 30.21
N LYS A 10 -24.43 -25.24 30.21
CA LYS A 10 -23.40 -24.40 30.80
C LYS A 10 -22.73 -23.60 29.68
N ASN A 11 -23.30 -22.42 29.44
CA ASN A 11 -22.60 -21.24 28.94
C ASN A 11 -21.91 -21.42 27.58
N THR A 12 -22.67 -21.74 26.53
CA THR A 12 -22.19 -21.63 25.15
C THR A 12 -21.68 -20.21 24.91
N LEU A 13 -20.40 -20.10 24.59
CA LEU A 13 -19.75 -18.81 24.34
C LEU A 13 -20.01 -18.37 22.91
N TYR A 14 -20.22 -17.07 22.72
CA TYR A 14 -20.50 -16.46 21.42
C TYR A 14 -19.44 -15.41 21.08
N CYS A 15 -19.04 -15.36 19.81
CA CYS A 15 -18.16 -14.31 19.31
C CYS A 15 -18.88 -12.95 19.37
N SER A 16 -18.25 -11.96 20.00
CA SER A 16 -18.81 -10.62 20.16
C SER A 16 -18.86 -9.80 18.86
N PHE A 17 -18.19 -10.27 17.79
CA PHE A 17 -18.12 -9.59 16.50
C PHE A 17 -19.13 -10.14 15.49
N CYS A 18 -19.22 -11.48 15.34
CA CYS A 18 -20.11 -12.12 14.35
C CYS A 18 -21.30 -12.87 14.95
N GLY A 19 -21.36 -13.04 16.27
CA GLY A 19 -22.46 -13.74 16.96
C GLY A 19 -22.44 -15.26 16.85
N LYS A 20 -21.47 -15.86 16.14
CA LYS A 20 -21.34 -17.33 16.03
C LYS A 20 -21.01 -17.96 17.38
N SER A 21 -21.58 -19.13 17.63
CA SER A 21 -21.30 -19.95 18.81
C SER A 21 -19.93 -20.64 18.73
N GLN A 22 -19.40 -21.07 19.87
CA GLN A 22 -18.15 -21.82 19.97
C GLN A 22 -18.11 -23.09 19.08
N HIS A 23 -19.27 -23.69 18.80
CA HIS A 23 -19.37 -24.89 17.96
C HIS A 23 -19.35 -24.61 16.46
N GLU A 24 -19.62 -23.37 16.05
CA GLU A 24 -19.68 -22.95 14.65
C GLU A 24 -18.33 -22.46 14.12
N VAL A 25 -17.34 -22.28 15.00
CA VAL A 25 -16.02 -21.74 14.66
C VAL A 25 -14.94 -22.73 15.06
N ARG A 26 -13.84 -22.76 14.30
CA ARG A 26 -12.73 -23.68 14.56
C ARG A 26 -11.97 -23.30 15.83
N LYS A 27 -11.82 -21.99 16.10
CA LYS A 27 -11.24 -21.48 17.33
C LYS A 27 -12.01 -20.26 17.85
N LEU A 28 -12.26 -20.25 19.16
CA LEU A 28 -12.79 -19.10 19.87
C LEU A 28 -11.79 -18.69 20.96
N ILE A 29 -11.35 -17.43 20.93
CA ILE A 29 -10.39 -16.85 21.87
C ILE A 29 -11.18 -16.10 22.94
N ALA A 30 -10.94 -16.45 24.20
CA ALA A 30 -11.63 -15.88 25.36
C ALA A 30 -10.79 -14.81 26.06
N GLY A 31 -11.33 -13.60 26.16
CA GLY A 31 -10.84 -12.54 27.05
C GLY A 31 -11.70 -12.43 28.32
N PRO A 32 -11.35 -11.53 29.25
CA PRO A 32 -12.09 -11.36 30.52
C PRO A 32 -13.56 -10.96 30.34
N THR A 33 -13.88 -10.22 29.27
CA THR A 33 -15.23 -9.67 29.01
C THR A 33 -15.69 -9.79 27.56
N VAL A 34 -14.84 -10.31 26.66
CA VAL A 34 -15.08 -10.34 25.20
C VAL A 34 -14.52 -11.62 24.59
N PHE A 35 -15.16 -12.11 23.54
CA PHE A 35 -14.75 -13.32 22.83
C PHE A 35 -14.65 -13.03 21.32
N ILE A 36 -13.63 -13.57 20.66
CA ILE A 36 -13.41 -13.39 19.21
C ILE A 36 -13.04 -14.72 18.54
N CYS A 37 -13.61 -15.02 17.37
CA CYS A 37 -13.30 -16.24 16.61
C CYS A 37 -12.15 -16.04 15.61
N ASP A 38 -11.60 -17.13 15.09
CA ASP A 38 -10.51 -17.08 14.10
C ASP A 38 -10.90 -16.35 12.81
N GLU A 39 -12.12 -16.53 12.33
CA GLU A 39 -12.61 -15.81 11.14
C GLU A 39 -12.65 -14.28 11.34
N CYS A 40 -13.10 -13.80 12.51
CA CYS A 40 -13.12 -12.37 12.80
C CYS A 40 -11.71 -11.81 12.98
N VAL A 41 -10.77 -12.59 13.54
CA VAL A 41 -9.36 -12.18 13.62
C VAL A 41 -8.77 -12.03 12.23
N GLU A 42 -9.04 -12.96 11.30
CA GLU A 42 -8.59 -12.87 9.91
C GLU A 42 -9.16 -11.64 9.21
N LEU A 43 -10.48 -11.42 9.31
CA LEU A 43 -11.12 -10.25 8.71
C LEU A 43 -10.60 -8.93 9.30
N CYS A 44 -10.44 -8.84 10.62
CA CYS A 44 -9.85 -7.67 11.26
C CYS A 44 -8.40 -7.46 10.81
N MET A 45 -7.62 -8.54 10.66
CA MET A 45 -6.24 -8.47 10.18
C MET A 45 -6.18 -7.98 8.73
N ASP A 46 -7.12 -8.40 7.88
CA ASP A 46 -7.20 -7.93 6.49
C ASP A 46 -7.57 -6.45 6.40
N ILE A 47 -8.55 -5.99 7.20
CA ILE A 47 -8.91 -4.57 7.31
C ILE A 47 -7.69 -3.75 7.78
N ILE A 48 -6.99 -4.20 8.82
CA ILE A 48 -5.78 -3.53 9.34
C ILE A 48 -4.66 -3.54 8.29
N ARG A 49 -4.50 -4.63 7.52
CA ARG A 49 -3.50 -4.74 6.46
C ARG A 49 -3.84 -3.87 5.25
N GLU A 50 -5.10 -3.70 4.92
CA GLU A 50 -5.57 -2.78 3.88
C GLU A 50 -5.37 -1.33 4.30
N GLU A 51 -5.72 -0.97 5.53
CA GLU A 51 -5.38 0.32 6.11
C GLU A 51 -3.86 0.51 6.12
N ASN A 52 -3.09 -0.53 6.47
CA ASN A 52 -1.63 -0.48 6.43
C ASN A 52 -1.02 -0.48 5.03
N LYS A 53 -1.71 -0.93 3.98
CA LYS A 53 -1.29 -0.73 2.59
C LYS A 53 -1.59 0.68 2.15
N SER A 54 -2.77 1.22 2.51
CA SER A 54 -3.11 2.62 2.30
C SER A 54 -2.15 3.54 3.08
N SER A 55 -1.72 3.10 4.27
CA SER A 55 -0.76 3.79 5.11
C SER A 55 0.66 3.49 4.68
N MET A 56 1.04 2.33 4.13
CA MET A 56 2.37 2.12 3.50
C MET A 56 2.52 2.95 2.23
N VAL A 57 1.44 3.23 1.51
CA VAL A 57 1.43 4.24 0.44
C VAL A 57 1.53 5.66 1.03
N LYS A 58 1.08 5.89 2.27
CA LYS A 58 1.29 7.15 3.02
C LYS A 58 2.57 7.21 3.89
N SER A 59 3.28 6.10 4.06
CA SER A 59 4.37 5.89 5.03
C SER A 59 5.63 5.33 4.38
N ARG A 60 5.65 5.13 3.06
CA ARG A 60 6.86 5.42 2.28
C ARG A 60 6.92 6.93 2.09
N GLU A 61 7.23 7.62 3.18
CA GLU A 61 7.77 8.97 3.16
C GLU A 61 9.05 8.96 2.32
N GLY A 62 8.91 9.24 1.03
CA GLY A 62 10.05 9.21 0.15
C GLY A 62 9.58 9.16 -1.27
N VAL A 63 9.30 10.33 -1.83
CA VAL A 63 9.39 10.50 -3.27
C VAL A 63 10.66 9.79 -3.75
N PRO A 64 10.57 8.83 -4.70
CA PRO A 64 11.69 7.97 -5.06
C PRO A 64 12.91 8.82 -5.38
N THR A 65 14.06 8.42 -4.84
CA THR A 65 15.29 9.19 -5.05
C THR A 65 15.64 9.18 -6.53
N PRO A 66 16.37 10.20 -7.03
CA PRO A 66 16.81 10.19 -8.43
C PRO A 66 17.62 8.93 -8.79
N GLN A 67 18.32 8.31 -7.84
CA GLN A 67 19.07 7.08 -8.07
C GLN A 67 18.15 5.88 -8.30
N GLU A 68 17.06 5.76 -7.54
CA GLU A 68 16.07 4.69 -7.72
C GLU A 68 15.36 4.83 -9.07
N ILE A 69 15.05 6.05 -9.50
CA ILE A 69 14.42 6.29 -10.82
C ILE A 69 15.39 5.93 -11.95
N ILE A 70 16.68 6.27 -11.82
CA ILE A 70 17.70 5.88 -12.78
C ILE A 70 17.80 4.35 -12.88
N ALA A 71 17.80 3.65 -11.75
CA ALA A 71 17.91 2.20 -11.73
C ALA A 71 16.78 1.54 -12.54
N VAL A 72 15.53 2.02 -12.39
CA VAL A 72 14.41 1.54 -13.20
C VAL A 72 14.61 1.88 -14.68
N LEU A 73 15.07 3.10 -15.00
CA LEU A 73 15.33 3.50 -16.38
C LEU A 73 16.47 2.69 -17.04
N ASP A 74 17.43 2.21 -16.27
CA ASP A 74 18.55 1.40 -16.74
C ASP A 74 18.10 0.00 -17.22
N ASP A 75 17.00 -0.54 -16.67
CA ASP A 75 16.45 -1.84 -17.08
C ASP A 75 15.86 -1.82 -18.50
N TYR A 76 15.44 -0.65 -19.01
CA TYR A 76 14.75 -0.51 -20.30
C TYR A 76 15.55 0.26 -21.34
N VAL A 77 16.29 1.29 -20.93
CA VAL A 77 17.02 2.16 -21.85
C VAL A 77 18.50 1.95 -21.59
N ILE A 78 19.29 1.62 -22.60
CA ILE A 78 20.75 1.45 -22.43
C ILE A 78 21.47 2.76 -22.75
N GLY A 79 22.44 3.14 -21.90
CA GLY A 79 23.18 4.40 -22.05
C GLY A 79 22.35 5.64 -21.67
N GLN A 80 22.51 6.74 -22.41
CA GLN A 80 21.76 8.00 -22.21
C GLN A 80 21.80 8.56 -20.77
N SER A 81 22.94 8.40 -20.08
CA SER A 81 23.09 8.70 -18.65
C SER A 81 22.70 10.14 -18.29
N PHE A 82 23.02 11.10 -19.17
CA PHE A 82 22.64 12.50 -18.98
C PHE A 82 21.11 12.69 -18.98
N ALA A 83 20.42 12.13 -19.97
CA ALA A 83 18.97 12.24 -20.08
C ALA A 83 18.26 11.57 -18.90
N LYS A 84 18.72 10.37 -18.49
CA LYS A 84 18.18 9.66 -17.31
C LYS A 84 18.35 10.47 -16.03
N LYS A 85 19.51 11.08 -15.82
CA LYS A 85 19.76 11.94 -14.65
C LYS A 85 18.82 13.15 -14.63
N VAL A 86 18.68 13.85 -15.75
CA VAL A 86 17.79 15.02 -15.86
C VAL A 86 16.33 14.64 -15.61
N LEU A 87 15.85 13.56 -16.25
CA LEU A 87 14.49 13.05 -16.05
C LEU A 87 14.25 12.63 -14.60
N SER A 88 15.18 11.91 -14.00
CA SER A 88 15.03 11.42 -12.63
C SER A 88 14.95 12.55 -11.61
N VAL A 89 15.75 13.61 -11.78
CA VAL A 89 15.66 14.81 -10.93
C VAL A 89 14.34 15.55 -11.15
N ALA A 90 13.90 15.72 -12.40
CA ALA A 90 12.65 16.40 -12.70
C ALA A 90 11.42 15.66 -12.16
N VAL A 91 11.39 14.34 -12.30
CA VAL A 91 10.32 13.47 -11.78
C VAL A 91 10.31 13.47 -10.25
N HIS A 92 11.49 13.35 -9.61
CA HIS A 92 11.62 13.50 -8.16
C HIS A 92 11.07 14.85 -7.69
N ASN A 93 11.47 15.95 -8.32
CA ASN A 93 10.99 17.28 -7.95
C ASN A 93 9.49 17.46 -8.23
N HIS A 94 8.98 16.84 -9.29
CA HIS A 94 7.56 16.85 -9.62
C HIS A 94 6.73 16.17 -8.52
N TYR A 95 7.11 14.97 -8.10
CA TYR A 95 6.44 14.26 -7.02
C TYR A 95 6.60 14.97 -5.67
N LYS A 96 7.77 15.56 -5.37
CA LYS A 96 7.93 16.41 -4.18
C LYS A 96 6.94 17.57 -4.18
N ARG A 97 6.81 18.25 -5.32
CA ARG A 97 5.86 19.34 -5.46
C ARG A 97 4.41 18.89 -5.25
N LEU A 98 4.00 17.74 -5.80
CA LEU A 98 2.66 17.20 -5.57
C LEU A 98 2.41 16.85 -4.10
N ALA A 99 3.39 16.25 -3.43
CA ALA A 99 3.31 15.92 -2.01
C ALA A 99 3.26 17.18 -1.12
N HIS A 100 4.02 18.22 -1.46
CA HIS A 100 4.00 19.50 -0.77
C HIS A 100 2.74 20.33 -1.04
N ALA A 101 2.10 20.22 -2.21
CA ALA A 101 0.87 20.94 -2.50
C ALA A 101 -0.31 20.57 -1.57
N SER A 102 -0.29 19.38 -0.95
CA SER A 102 -1.27 18.99 0.08
C SER A 102 -0.98 19.58 1.48
N LYS A 103 0.24 20.05 1.73
CA LYS A 103 0.62 20.69 2.99
C LYS A 103 0.73 22.19 2.73
N ASN A 104 -0.28 22.97 3.13
CA ASN A 104 -0.36 24.44 3.01
C ASN A 104 0.92 25.14 3.57
N ASN A 105 1.96 25.19 2.74
CA ASN A 105 3.21 25.89 3.03
C ASN A 105 3.33 27.02 2.01
N ASP A 106 3.74 28.19 2.49
CA ASP A 106 3.87 29.47 1.77
C ASP A 106 4.94 29.49 0.65
N VAL A 107 5.48 28.33 0.27
CA VAL A 107 6.58 28.18 -0.67
C VAL A 107 6.08 27.50 -1.95
N GLU A 108 5.94 28.28 -3.02
CA GLU A 108 5.62 27.78 -4.35
C GLU A 108 6.83 27.10 -5.01
N LEU A 109 6.69 25.84 -5.39
CA LEU A 109 7.71 25.09 -6.13
C LEU A 109 7.50 25.23 -7.64
N ALA A 110 8.49 25.79 -8.34
CA ALA A 110 8.45 25.99 -9.79
C ALA A 110 8.37 24.67 -10.59
N LYS A 111 7.74 24.70 -11.77
CA LYS A 111 7.67 23.56 -12.69
C LYS A 111 8.96 23.44 -13.52
N SER A 112 9.59 22.27 -13.52
CA SER A 112 10.68 21.95 -14.44
C SER A 112 10.14 21.19 -15.66
N ASN A 113 9.92 21.89 -16.77
CA ASN A 113 9.64 21.24 -18.05
C ASN A 113 10.96 20.79 -18.69
N ILE A 114 10.94 19.64 -19.39
CA ILE A 114 12.11 19.09 -20.10
C ILE A 114 11.85 19.10 -21.61
N LEU A 115 12.85 19.50 -22.39
CA LEU A 115 12.93 19.27 -23.83
C LEU A 115 13.95 18.15 -24.10
N LEU A 116 13.50 17.04 -24.69
CA LEU A 116 14.38 15.92 -25.08
C LEU A 116 14.80 16.06 -26.54
N MET A 117 16.10 16.25 -26.78
CA MET A 117 16.69 16.31 -28.12
C MET A 117 17.69 15.17 -28.35
N GLY A 118 17.69 14.61 -29.55
CA GLY A 118 18.61 13.56 -29.96
C GLY A 118 18.25 12.94 -31.31
N PRO A 119 19.17 12.17 -31.94
CA PRO A 119 19.00 11.58 -33.27
C PRO A 119 17.83 10.58 -33.32
N THR A 120 17.43 10.16 -34.52
CA THR A 120 16.39 9.13 -34.69
C THR A 120 16.82 7.81 -34.03
N GLY A 121 15.86 7.06 -33.46
CA GLY A 121 16.12 5.74 -32.87
C GLY A 121 16.87 5.70 -31.52
N CYS A 122 17.25 6.83 -30.91
CA CYS A 122 18.04 6.84 -29.67
C CYS A 122 17.26 6.56 -28.36
N GLY A 123 16.00 6.13 -28.44
CA GLY A 123 15.21 5.78 -27.25
C GLY A 123 14.45 6.94 -26.57
N LYS A 124 14.28 8.10 -27.22
CA LYS A 124 13.47 9.23 -26.68
C LYS A 124 12.06 8.81 -26.28
N THR A 125 11.37 8.09 -27.17
CA THR A 125 10.00 7.63 -26.93
C THR A 125 9.96 6.57 -25.82
N LEU A 126 10.94 5.67 -25.80
CA LEU A 126 11.05 4.62 -24.80
C LEU A 126 11.27 5.21 -23.39
N LEU A 127 12.13 6.23 -23.26
CA LEU A 127 12.33 6.97 -22.01
C LEU A 127 11.01 7.55 -21.46
N ALA A 128 10.14 8.08 -22.34
CA ALA A 128 8.86 8.62 -21.92
C ALA A 128 7.86 7.52 -21.53
N GLN A 129 7.85 6.40 -22.24
CA GLN A 129 6.98 5.26 -21.95
C GLN A 129 7.34 4.56 -20.63
N THR A 130 8.63 4.41 -20.31
CA THR A 130 9.09 3.77 -19.06
C THR A 130 8.75 4.60 -17.81
N LEU A 131 8.46 5.90 -17.98
CA LEU A 131 8.11 6.81 -16.87
C LEU A 131 6.59 7.02 -16.70
N ALA A 132 5.78 6.59 -17.66
CA ALA A 132 4.32 6.71 -17.64
C ALA A 132 3.71 5.56 -16.83
#